data_AF-A0A3D1PB43-F1
#
_entry.id   AF-A0A3D1PB43-F1
#
_cell.length_a   1.000
_cell.length_b   1.000
_cell.length_c   1.000
_cell.angle_alpha   90.00
_cell.angle_beta   90.00
_cell.angle_gamma   90.00
#
_symmetry.space_group_name_H-M   'P 1'
#
loop_
_entity.id
_entity.type
_entity.pdbx_description
1 polymer ?
#
loop_
_entity_poly.entity_id
_entity_poly.type
_entity_poly.pdbx_seq_one_letter_code
_entity_poly.pdbx_strand_id
1 'polypeptide(L)'
;MTGIQKKPDLSDPKLREKLARGMGHNYYGEPAWPNDLLYIFPVVILGTIALCVALAVLDPAMVGEPANPFATPQEILPEWYLYPTFQIFRIVPNKLLGVTLNAAIPIGLMLIPFIESVNKFQNPFRRPIATV
;
A
#
# COMPACT_ATOMS: atom_id res chain seq x y z
N MET A 1 -1.75 10.59 28.92
CA MET A 1 -0.91 11.80 29.10
C MET A 1 -0.67 12.38 27.72
N THR A 2 -1.10 13.62 27.46
CA THR A 2 -0.88 14.29 26.17
C THR A 2 0.60 14.58 25.99
N GLY A 3 1.22 14.04 24.92
CA GLY A 3 2.64 14.23 24.61
C GLY A 3 3.02 15.68 24.30
N ILE A 4 4.32 15.95 24.11
CA ILE A 4 4.83 17.29 23.75
C ILE A 4 4.36 17.61 22.32
N GLN A 5 3.55 18.66 22.17
CA GLN A 5 2.95 19.06 20.90
C GLN A 5 3.31 20.51 20.56
N LYS A 6 3.92 20.73 19.41
CA LYS A 6 4.19 22.05 18.84
C LYS A 6 2.99 22.52 18.01
N LYS A 7 2.46 23.71 18.30
CA LYS A 7 1.40 24.33 17.48
C LYS A 7 1.97 24.92 16.17
N PRO A 8 1.17 25.02 15.09
CA PRO A 8 1.60 25.69 13.86
C PRO A 8 1.80 27.19 14.09
N ASP A 9 2.92 27.73 13.60
CA ASP A 9 3.21 29.16 13.65
C ASP A 9 2.60 29.88 12.44
N LEU A 10 1.37 30.37 12.61
CA LEU A 10 0.65 31.08 11.55
C LEU A 10 1.17 32.52 11.34
N SER A 11 2.15 32.99 12.11
CA SER A 11 2.79 34.28 11.87
C SER A 11 3.85 34.20 10.77
N ASP A 12 4.45 33.02 10.52
CA ASP A 12 5.43 32.80 9.47
C ASP A 12 4.77 32.80 8.07
N PRO A 13 5.09 33.79 7.20
CA PRO A 13 4.54 33.84 5.84
C PRO A 13 4.94 32.61 5.00
N LYS A 14 6.13 32.04 5.23
CA LYS A 14 6.62 30.89 4.46
C LYS A 14 5.80 29.64 4.77
N LEU A 15 5.44 29.42 6.05
CA LEU A 15 4.57 28.31 6.43
C LEU A 15 3.18 28.46 5.81
N ARG A 16 2.61 29.67 5.84
CA ARG A 16 1.30 29.94 5.23
C ARG A 16 1.28 29.68 3.73
N GLU A 17 2.31 30.08 3.01
CA GLU A 17 2.43 29.82 1.57
C GLU A 17 2.47 28.30 1.28
N LYS A 18 3.21 27.54 2.07
CA LYS A 18 3.25 26.07 1.95
C LYS A 18 1.89 25.44 2.24
N LEU A 19 1.22 25.84 3.32
CA LEU A 19 -0.10 25.33 3.70
C LEU A 19 -1.16 25.63 2.63
N ALA A 20 -1.10 26.80 1.99
CA ALA A 20 -2.01 27.14 0.89
C ALA A 20 -1.87 26.20 -0.32
N ARG A 21 -0.70 25.57 -0.48
CA ARG A 21 -0.42 24.56 -1.51
C ARG A 21 -0.60 23.11 -1.01
N GLY A 22 -1.12 22.91 0.20
CA GLY A 22 -1.29 21.58 0.81
C GLY A 22 0.02 20.94 1.30
N MET A 23 1.08 21.73 1.50
CA MET A 23 2.38 21.29 1.98
C MET A 23 2.69 21.85 3.37
N GLY A 24 3.78 21.40 4.00
CA GLY A 24 4.25 21.98 5.28
C GLY A 24 3.54 21.47 6.53
N HIS A 25 2.75 20.39 6.40
CA HIS A 25 2.08 19.74 7.54
C HIS A 25 3.04 19.03 8.52
N ASN A 26 4.35 19.03 8.24
CA ASN A 26 5.42 18.51 9.08
C ASN A 26 6.07 19.56 10.01
N TYR A 27 5.64 20.83 9.99
CA TYR A 27 6.23 21.91 10.80
C TYR A 27 5.68 22.04 12.22
N TYR A 28 4.63 21.28 12.53
CA TYR A 28 3.89 21.26 13.79
C TYR A 28 3.56 19.81 14.18
N GLY A 29 3.11 19.61 15.41
CA GLY A 29 2.84 18.29 15.97
C GLY A 29 3.96 17.82 16.90
N GLU A 30 4.16 16.50 16.94
CA GLU A 30 5.21 15.87 17.73
C GLU A 30 6.58 15.97 17.02
N PRO A 31 7.68 16.23 17.73
CA PRO A 31 9.02 16.18 17.14
C PRO A 31 9.35 14.78 16.63
N ALA A 32 9.61 14.65 15.32
CA ALA A 32 9.95 13.36 14.72
C ALA A 32 11.21 12.73 15.35
N TRP A 33 12.21 13.55 15.66
CA TRP A 33 13.40 13.13 16.40
C TRP A 33 13.38 13.69 17.84
N PRO A 34 13.67 12.88 18.87
CA PRO A 34 13.91 11.43 18.82
C PRO A 34 12.61 10.60 18.91
N ASN A 35 11.47 11.21 19.23
CA ASN A 35 10.28 10.51 19.71
C ASN A 35 9.82 9.38 18.78
N ASP A 36 9.55 9.69 17.51
CA ASP A 36 9.10 8.68 16.56
C ASP A 36 10.27 7.91 15.95
N LEU A 37 11.26 8.63 15.41
CA LEU A 37 12.32 8.03 14.61
C LEU A 37 13.28 7.14 15.40
N LEU A 38 13.59 7.50 16.65
CA LEU A 38 14.53 6.74 17.47
C LEU A 38 13.81 5.73 18.36
N TYR A 39 12.63 6.06 18.89
CA TYR A 39 11.95 5.18 19.85
C TYR A 39 10.87 4.30 19.21
N ILE A 40 9.97 4.87 18.40
CA ILE A 40 8.86 4.12 17.83
C ILE A 40 9.30 3.25 16.63
N PHE A 41 10.13 3.80 15.74
CA PHE A 41 10.52 3.09 14.51
C PHE A 41 11.23 1.76 14.80
N PRO A 42 12.22 1.67 15.72
CA PRO A 42 12.82 0.38 16.06
C PRO A 42 11.84 -0.62 16.67
N VAL A 43 10.85 -0.17 17.44
CA VAL A 43 9.80 -1.06 17.98
C VAL A 43 8.98 -1.67 16.84
N VAL A 44 8.58 -0.88 15.85
CA VAL A 44 7.86 -1.37 14.66
C VAL A 44 8.73 -2.31 13.83
N ILE A 45 10.00 -1.96 13.60
CA ILE A 45 10.93 -2.77 12.81
C ILE A 45 11.18 -4.12 13.49
N LEU A 46 11.55 -4.11 14.78
CA LEU A 46 11.84 -5.32 15.54
C LEU A 46 10.58 -6.18 15.71
N GLY A 47 9.42 -5.55 15.93
CA GLY A 47 8.14 -6.27 15.99
C GLY A 47 7.83 -6.97 14.67
N THR A 48 7.99 -6.29 13.53
CA THR A 48 7.76 -6.88 12.21
C THR A 48 8.73 -8.02 11.93
N ILE A 49 10.02 -7.83 12.21
CA ILE A 49 11.04 -8.89 12.04
C ILE A 49 10.73 -10.08 12.94
N ALA A 50 10.40 -9.85 14.21
CA ALA A 50 10.08 -10.91 15.15
C ALA A 50 8.87 -11.73 14.69
N LEU A 51 7.83 -11.09 14.15
CA LEU A 51 6.67 -11.79 13.58
C LEU A 51 7.04 -12.61 12.34
N CYS A 52 7.84 -12.06 11.41
CA CYS A 52 8.30 -12.81 10.24
C CYS A 52 9.17 -14.02 10.64
N VAL A 53 10.06 -13.85 11.61
CA VAL A 53 10.90 -14.95 12.13
C VAL A 53 10.04 -15.99 12.84
N ALA A 54 9.09 -15.57 13.67
CA ALA A 54 8.18 -16.48 14.34
C ALA A 54 7.38 -17.31 13.33
N LEU A 55 6.84 -16.70 12.27
CA LEU A 55 6.15 -17.42 11.20
C LEU A 55 7.08 -18.42 10.50
N ALA A 56 8.29 -18.01 10.13
CA ALA A 56 9.25 -18.89 9.46
C ALA A 56 9.71 -20.08 10.31
N VAL A 57 9.75 -19.92 11.64
CA VAL A 57 10.13 -20.99 12.57
C VAL A 57 8.95 -21.91 12.89
N LEU A 58 7.75 -21.35 13.06
CA LEU A 58 6.54 -22.10 13.41
C LEU A 58 5.93 -22.84 12.22
N ASP A 59 6.09 -22.30 11.01
CA ASP A 59 5.59 -22.88 9.76
C ASP A 59 6.68 -22.78 8.67
N PRO A 60 7.70 -23.68 8.71
CA PRO A 60 8.81 -23.63 7.77
C PRO A 60 8.34 -23.94 6.35
N ALA A 61 8.93 -23.25 5.37
CA ALA A 61 8.58 -23.42 3.96
C ALA A 61 8.77 -24.88 3.50
N MET A 62 7.74 -25.42 2.84
CA MET A 62 7.78 -26.76 2.27
C MET A 62 8.67 -26.80 1.02
N VAL A 63 9.42 -27.90 0.87
CA VAL A 63 10.16 -28.19 -0.36
C VAL A 63 9.34 -29.16 -1.20
N GLY A 64 8.95 -28.72 -2.40
CA GLY A 64 8.21 -29.54 -3.36
C GLY A 64 9.10 -30.55 -4.09
N GLU A 65 8.47 -31.39 -4.91
CA GLU A 65 9.17 -32.32 -5.79
C GLU A 65 9.95 -31.60 -6.91
N PRO A 66 11.03 -32.20 -7.43
CA PRO A 66 11.73 -31.66 -8.60
C PRO A 66 10.80 -31.49 -9.81
N ALA A 67 10.97 -30.41 -10.57
CA ALA A 67 10.15 -30.14 -11.74
C ALA A 67 10.28 -31.24 -12.82
N ASN A 68 9.15 -31.75 -13.30
CA ASN A 68 9.08 -32.72 -14.39
C ASN A 68 8.19 -32.18 -15.53
N PRO A 69 8.74 -31.83 -16.70
CA PRO A 69 7.96 -31.30 -17.82
C PRO A 69 6.91 -32.27 -18.39
N PHE A 70 7.04 -33.58 -18.11
CA PHE A 70 6.12 -34.62 -18.61
C PHE A 70 5.04 -35.01 -17.59
N ALA A 71 5.02 -34.41 -16.40
CA ALA A 71 4.03 -34.69 -15.35
C ALA A 71 3.39 -33.39 -14.87
N THR A 72 2.10 -33.20 -15.16
CA THR A 72 1.33 -32.03 -14.70
C THR A 72 0.69 -32.32 -13.34
N PRO A 73 0.89 -31.49 -12.31
CA PRO A 73 0.23 -31.67 -11.02
C PRO A 73 -1.28 -31.39 -11.13
N GLN A 74 -2.06 -31.91 -10.17
CA GLN A 74 -3.53 -31.74 -10.16
C GLN A 74 -3.95 -30.27 -9.94
N GLU A 75 -3.22 -29.54 -9.11
CA GLU A 75 -3.48 -28.14 -8.81
C GLU A 75 -2.30 -27.28 -9.25
N ILE A 76 -2.57 -26.26 -10.08
CA ILE A 76 -1.60 -25.25 -10.51
C ILE A 76 -2.17 -23.88 -10.14
N LEU A 77 -1.63 -23.29 -9.08
CA LEU A 77 -2.02 -21.98 -8.58
C LEU A 77 -0.77 -21.09 -8.46
N PRO A 78 -0.88 -19.80 -8.79
CA PRO A 78 0.18 -18.85 -8.51
C PRO A 78 0.15 -18.43 -7.04
N GLU A 79 0.95 -17.43 -6.68
CA GLU A 79 0.87 -16.79 -5.37
C GLU A 79 -0.46 -16.04 -5.17
N TRP A 80 -0.86 -15.90 -3.90
CA TRP A 80 -2.17 -15.38 -3.50
C TRP A 80 -2.51 -13.99 -4.07
N TYR A 81 -1.52 -13.10 -4.18
CA TYR A 81 -1.71 -11.76 -4.74
C TYR A 81 -1.96 -11.76 -6.26
N LEU A 82 -1.70 -12.88 -6.94
CA LEU A 82 -2.01 -13.09 -8.36
C LEU A 82 -3.34 -13.82 -8.59
N TYR A 83 -4.09 -14.18 -7.55
CA TYR A 83 -5.38 -14.85 -7.73
C TYR A 83 -6.38 -14.04 -8.57
N PRO A 84 -6.55 -12.72 -8.38
CA PRO A 84 -7.46 -11.93 -9.22
C PRO A 84 -7.06 -11.93 -10.70
N THR A 85 -5.76 -11.78 -10.99
CA THR A 85 -5.22 -11.74 -12.37
C THR A 85 -5.29 -13.12 -13.04
N PHE A 86 -4.96 -14.17 -12.29
CA PHE A 86 -5.12 -15.56 -12.72
C PHE A 86 -6.57 -15.92 -13.01
N GLN A 87 -7.51 -15.44 -12.19
CA GLN A 87 -8.94 -15.62 -12.40
C GLN A 87 -9.40 -15.03 -13.74
N ILE A 88 -8.94 -13.81 -14.06
CA ILE A 88 -9.24 -13.15 -15.34
C ILE A 88 -8.72 -14.01 -16.51
N PHE A 89 -7.49 -14.52 -16.42
CA PHE A 89 -6.91 -15.34 -17.48
C PHE A 89 -7.66 -16.66 -17.73
N ARG A 90 -8.22 -17.30 -16.69
CA ARG A 90 -8.95 -18.57 -16.85
C ARG A 90 -10.42 -18.42 -17.24
N ILE A 91 -11.06 -17.30 -16.88
CA ILE A 91 -12.48 -17.06 -17.20
C ILE A 91 -12.66 -16.45 -18.59
N VAL A 92 -11.77 -15.53 -19.00
CA VAL A 92 -11.95 -14.78 -20.25
C VAL A 92 -11.53 -15.67 -21.43
N PRO A 93 -12.46 -16.00 -22.36
CA PRO A 93 -12.16 -16.95 -23.45
C PRO A 93 -11.18 -16.39 -24.48
N ASN A 94 -11.20 -15.06 -24.70
CA ASN A 94 -10.29 -14.39 -25.63
C ASN A 94 -8.97 -14.05 -24.93
N LYS A 95 -7.87 -14.70 -25.38
CA LYS A 95 -6.53 -14.49 -24.82
C LYS A 95 -6.05 -13.05 -24.88
N LEU A 96 -6.30 -12.34 -26.00
CA LEU A 96 -5.88 -10.94 -26.15
C LEU A 96 -6.66 -10.05 -25.18
N LEU A 97 -7.97 -10.28 -25.03
CA LEU A 97 -8.79 -9.54 -24.07
C LEU A 97 -8.32 -9.79 -22.63
N GLY A 98 -7.99 -11.04 -22.28
CA GLY A 98 -7.45 -11.38 -20.96
C GLY A 98 -6.14 -10.64 -20.64
N VAL A 99 -5.23 -10.53 -21.61
CA VAL A 99 -3.99 -9.76 -21.46
C VAL A 99 -4.27 -8.27 -21.31
N THR A 100 -5.15 -7.70 -22.14
CA THR A 100 -5.50 -6.28 -22.08
C THR A 100 -6.15 -5.90 -20.75
N LEU A 101 -7.05 -6.74 -20.22
CA LEU A 101 -7.70 -6.52 -18.92
C LEU A 101 -6.68 -6.54 -17.77
N ASN A 102 -5.71 -7.45 -17.81
CA ASN A 102 -4.63 -7.49 -16.82
C ASN A 102 -3.73 -6.25 -16.90
N ALA A 103 -3.38 -5.80 -18.11
CA ALA A 103 -2.61 -4.57 -18.31
C ALA A 103 -3.37 -3.32 -17.84
N ALA A 104 -4.71 -3.34 -17.93
CA ALA A 104 -5.55 -2.24 -17.50
C ALA A 104 -5.53 -2.02 -15.97
N ILE A 105 -5.17 -3.03 -15.15
CA ILE A 105 -5.11 -2.89 -13.69
C ILE A 105 -4.07 -1.83 -13.25
N PRO A 106 -2.76 -1.97 -13.53
CA PRO A 106 -1.78 -0.97 -13.14
C PRO A 106 -1.96 0.36 -13.87
N ILE A 107 -2.42 0.35 -15.12
CA ILE A 107 -2.71 1.58 -15.88
C ILE A 107 -3.88 2.34 -15.23
N GLY A 108 -4.95 1.64 -14.86
CA GLY A 108 -6.09 2.21 -14.17
C GLY A 108 -5.68 2.83 -12.83
N LEU A 109 -4.89 2.10 -12.03
CA LEU A 109 -4.36 2.62 -10.76
C LEU A 109 -3.50 3.88 -10.94
N MET A 110 -2.69 3.94 -12.00
CA MET A 110 -1.88 5.11 -12.33
C MET A 110 -2.73 6.34 -12.68
N LEU A 111 -3.92 6.13 -13.27
CA LEU A 111 -4.82 7.21 -13.68
C LEU A 111 -5.66 7.80 -12.54
N ILE A 112 -5.79 7.10 -11.40
CA ILE A 112 -6.59 7.53 -10.24
C ILE A 112 -6.33 9.00 -9.83
N PRO A 113 -5.09 9.44 -9.54
CA PRO A 113 -4.87 10.82 -9.09
C PRO A 113 -5.28 11.88 -10.12
N PHE A 114 -5.27 11.55 -11.41
CA PHE A 114 -5.68 12.47 -12.48
C PHE A 114 -7.20 12.51 -12.61
N ILE A 115 -7.87 11.35 -12.53
CA ILE A 115 -9.33 11.24 -12.57
C ILE A 115 -9.96 11.92 -11.36
N GLU A 116 -9.41 11.71 -10.17
CA GLU A 116 -9.99 12.19 -8.91
C GLU A 116 -9.57 13.63 -8.53
N SER A 117 -8.75 14.28 -9.36
CA SER A 117 -8.28 15.67 -9.17
C SER A 117 -9.40 16.72 -9.23
N VAL A 118 -10.62 16.33 -9.61
CA VAL A 118 -11.82 17.18 -9.69
C VAL A 118 -12.21 17.82 -8.35
N ASN A 119 -11.84 17.21 -7.22
CA ASN A 119 -12.13 17.74 -5.89
C ASN A 119 -10.92 17.64 -4.97
N LYS A 120 -10.90 18.46 -3.91
CA LYS A 120 -9.80 18.51 -2.91
C LYS A 120 -10.12 17.76 -1.62
N PHE A 121 -11.25 17.06 -1.56
CA PHE A 121 -11.64 16.38 -0.33
C PHE A 121 -10.73 15.17 -0.10
N GLN A 122 -10.31 14.95 1.14
CA GLN A 122 -9.49 13.79 1.51
C GLN A 122 -10.29 12.74 2.28
N ASN A 123 -11.32 13.17 3.01
CA ASN A 123 -12.17 12.28 3.81
C ASN A 123 -13.09 11.44 2.89
N PRO A 124 -13.10 10.09 2.99
CA PRO A 124 -13.98 9.20 2.20
C PRO A 124 -15.46 9.55 2.31
N PHE A 125 -15.95 9.96 3.48
CA PHE A 125 -17.35 10.36 3.68
C PHE A 125 -17.75 11.63 2.91
N ARG A 126 -16.77 12.39 2.41
CA ARG A 126 -16.99 13.55 1.52
C ARG A 126 -16.80 13.20 0.04
N ARG A 127 -16.56 11.92 -0.28
CA ARG A 127 -16.30 11.38 -1.63
C ARG A 127 -17.11 10.09 -1.86
N PRO A 128 -18.45 10.16 -1.79
CA PRO A 128 -19.28 8.95 -1.81
C PRO A 128 -19.11 8.13 -3.10
N ILE A 129 -18.95 8.78 -4.26
CA ILE A 129 -18.81 8.09 -5.55
C ILE A 129 -17.48 7.31 -5.66
N ALA A 130 -16.40 7.86 -5.11
CA ALA A 130 -15.08 7.21 -5.16
C ALA A 130 -14.87 6.13 -4.09
N THR A 131 -15.70 6.15 -3.04
CA THR A 131 -15.55 5.24 -1.89
C THR A 131 -16.32 3.93 -2.08
N VAL A 132 -17.36 3.95 -2.91
CA VAL A 132 -18.18 2.79 -3.28
C VAL A 132 -17.52 2.04 -4.43
#